data_AF-A0A926TJ10-F1
#
_entry.id   AF-A0A926TJ10-F1
#
_cell.length_a   1.000
_cell.length_b   1.000
_cell.length_c   1.000
_cell.angle_alpha   90.00
_cell.angle_beta   90.00
_cell.angle_gamma   90.00
#
_symmetry.space_group_name_H-M   'P 1'
#
loop_
_entity.id
_entity.type
_entity.pdbx_description
1 polymer ?
#
loop_
_entity_poly.entity_id
_entity_poly.type
_entity_poly.pdbx_seq_one_letter_code
_entity_poly.pdbx_strand_id
1 'polypeptide(L)' 'MLNPDELREWQRRIQQANEYNIWCHCRRCDREWIASDYVGCACGSQDVEDIPCWQFPDD' A
#
# COMPACT_ATOMS: atom_id res chain seq x y z
N MET A 1 -28.32 -6.27 7.50
CA MET A 1 -27.40 -7.39 7.23
C MET A 1 -27.02 -7.29 5.77
N LEU A 2 -25.72 -7.32 5.46
CA LEU A 2 -25.26 -7.40 4.07
C LEU A 2 -25.61 -8.78 3.52
N ASN A 3 -26.07 -8.85 2.28
CA ASN A 3 -26.24 -10.11 1.59
C ASN A 3 -24.86 -10.69 1.19
N PRO A 4 -24.77 -11.98 0.82
CA PRO A 4 -23.49 -12.61 0.50
C PRO A 4 -22.73 -11.97 -0.68
N ASP A 5 -23.42 -11.38 -1.64
CA ASP A 5 -22.80 -10.68 -2.77
C ASP A 5 -22.20 -9.34 -2.35
N GLU A 6 -22.91 -8.58 -1.53
CA GLU A 6 -22.42 -7.34 -0.94
C GLU A 6 -21.19 -7.59 -0.07
N LEU A 7 -21.18 -8.67 0.71
CA LEU A 7 -20.03 -9.06 1.52
C LEU A 7 -18.80 -9.38 0.64
N ARG A 8 -18.99 -10.12 -0.46
CA ARG A 8 -17.92 -10.45 -1.40
C ARG A 8 -17.35 -9.22 -2.07
N GLU A 9 -18.20 -8.29 -2.48
CA GLU A 9 -17.77 -7.04 -3.10
C GLU A 9 -16.94 -6.21 -2.13
N TRP A 10 -17.38 -6.08 -0.88
CA TRP A 10 -16.59 -5.41 0.17
C TRP A 10 -15.23 -6.06 0.42
N GLN A 11 -15.20 -7.40 0.52
CA GLN A 11 -13.94 -8.14 0.69
C GLN A 11 -12.98 -7.91 -0.47
N ARG A 12 -13.48 -7.89 -1.71
CA ARG A 12 -12.68 -7.59 -2.90
C ARG A 12 -12.11 -6.18 -2.88
N ARG A 13 -12.91 -5.18 -2.50
CA ARG A 13 -12.47 -3.78 -2.41
C ARG A 13 -11.42 -3.60 -1.31
N ILE A 14 -11.56 -4.29 -0.17
CA ILE A 14 -10.54 -4.32 0.89
C ILE A 14 -9.26 -4.98 0.41
N GLN A 15 -9.37 -6.10 -0.31
CA GLN A 15 -8.19 -6.79 -0.86
C GLN A 15 -7.44 -5.89 -1.85
N GLN A 16 -8.14 -5.22 -2.76
CA GLN A 16 -7.53 -4.24 -3.67
C GLN A 16 -6.92 -3.07 -2.90
N ALA A 17 -7.60 -2.52 -1.89
CA ALA A 17 -7.04 -1.46 -1.06
C ALA A 17 -5.75 -1.91 -0.34
N ASN A 18 -5.65 -3.16 0.09
CA ASN A 18 -4.44 -3.69 0.71
C ASN A 18 -3.25 -3.78 -0.26
N GLU A 19 -3.48 -3.91 -1.56
CA GLU A 19 -2.43 -4.04 -2.58
C GLU A 19 -1.76 -2.71 -2.94
N TYR A 20 -2.30 -1.54 -2.58
CA TYR A 20 -1.80 -0.23 -3.07
C TYR A 20 -1.23 0.68 -1.99
N ASN A 21 -0.72 0.10 -0.91
CA ASN A 21 -0.72 0.80 0.37
C ASN A 21 0.52 0.46 1.21
N ILE A 22 1.68 0.31 0.58
CA ILE A 22 2.95 0.24 1.30
C ILE A 22 3.62 1.61 1.19
N TRP A 23 3.68 2.35 2.30
CA TRP A 23 4.53 3.52 2.37
C TRP A 23 5.98 3.07 2.49
N CYS A 24 6.84 3.62 1.64
CA CYS A 24 8.24 3.31 1.56
C CYS A 24 9.07 4.56 1.82
N HIS A 25 10.09 4.45 2.66
CA HIS A 25 11.06 5.51 2.91
C HIS A 25 12.49 4.98 2.77
N CYS A 26 13.27 5.56 1.87
CA CYS A 26 14.67 5.18 1.70
C CYS A 26 15.56 5.91 2.69
N ARG A 27 16.20 5.16 3.60
CA ARG A 27 17.09 5.70 4.64
C ARG A 27 18.42 6.28 4.11
N ARG A 28 18.68 6.18 2.80
CA ARG A 28 19.90 6.68 2.16
C ARG A 28 19.73 7.99 1.41
N CYS A 29 18.60 8.18 0.75
CA CYS A 29 18.34 9.39 -0.05
C CYS A 29 17.10 10.14 0.42
N ASP A 30 16.50 9.71 1.53
CA ASP A 30 15.31 10.26 2.18
C ASP A 30 14.07 10.37 1.29
N ARG A 31 14.05 9.62 0.18
CA ARG A 31 12.88 9.60 -0.70
C ARG A 31 11.75 8.80 -0.06
N GLU A 32 10.54 9.34 -0.16
CA GLU A 32 9.30 8.68 0.25
C GLU A 32 8.42 8.37 -0.97
N TRP A 33 7.75 7.22 -0.99
CA TRP A 33 6.79 6.85 -2.05
C TRP A 33 5.79 5.80 -1.56
N ILE A 34 4.72 5.59 -2.32
CA ILE A 34 3.78 4.46 -2.11
C ILE A 34 4.05 3.40 -3.17
N ALA A 35 4.12 2.14 -2.75
CA ALA A 35 4.29 1.00 -3.62
C ALA A 35 3.20 -0.06 -3.37
N SER A 36 3.01 -0.91 -4.39
CA SER A 36 2.12 -2.07 -4.31
C SER A 36 2.82 -3.35 -3.86
N ASP A 37 4.14 -3.31 -3.76
CA ASP A 37 4.98 -4.43 -3.35
C ASP A 37 6.29 -3.90 -2.77
N TYR A 38 7.07 -4.79 -2.16
CA TYR A 38 8.38 -4.51 -1.62
C TYR A 38 9.36 -4.19 -2.76
N VAL A 39 9.62 -2.90 -2.98
CA VAL A 39 10.47 -2.40 -4.06
C VAL A 39 11.66 -1.62 -3.53
N GLY A 40 12.83 -1.83 -4.16
CA GLY A 40 14.02 -1.04 -3.89
C GLY A 40 13.87 0.42 -4.35
N CYS A 41 14.66 1.32 -3.76
CA CYS A 41 14.63 2.72 -4.13
C CYS A 41 15.25 2.95 -5.52
N ALA A 42 14.77 3.96 -6.24
CA ALA A 42 15.35 4.38 -7.53
C ALA A 42 16.80 4.85 -7.45
N CYS A 43 17.32 5.15 -6.25
CA CYS A 43 18.74 5.45 -6.05
C CYS A 43 19.64 4.20 -6.03
N GLY A 44 19.06 2.99 -6.13
CA GLY A 44 19.76 1.71 -6.06
C GLY A 44 19.90 1.16 -4.63
N SER A 45 19.40 1.87 -3.62
CA SER A 45 19.39 1.39 -2.23
C SER A 45 18.30 0.34 -2.01
N GLN A 46 18.64 -0.72 -1.28
CA GLN A 46 17.71 -1.70 -0.73
C GLN A 46 17.37 -1.41 0.74
N ASP A 47 18.00 -0.40 1.34
CA ASP A 47 17.71 0.06 2.70
C ASP A 47 16.50 1.00 2.65
N VAL A 48 15.32 0.36 2.60
CA VAL A 48 14.00 0.99 2.51
C VAL A 48 13.18 0.50 3.70
N GLU A 49 12.65 1.44 4.46
CA GLU A 49 11.63 1.16 5.47
C GLU A 49 10.28 1.05 4.77
N ASP A 50 9.55 -0.02 5.06
CA ASP A 50 8.22 -0.28 4.53
C ASP A 50 7.19 -0.34 5.66
N ILE A 51 6.07 0.36 5.47
CA ILE A 51 4.98 0.40 6.43
C ILE A 51 3.68 0.23 5.65
N PRO A 52 2.93 -0.88 5.88
CA PRO A 52 1.57 -0.99 5.36
C PRO A 52 0.70 0.15 5.92
N CYS A 53 0.15 0.98 5.05
CA CYS A 53 -0.66 2.14 5.40
C CYS A 53 -1.97 2.13 4.60
N TRP A 54 -3.11 2.18 5.26
CA TRP A 54 -4.38 2.36 4.54
C TRP A 54 -4.57 3.83 4.19
N GLN A 55 -4.49 4.17 2.90
CA GLN A 55 -4.94 5.46 2.42
C GLN A 55 -6.41 5.38 2.03
N PHE A 56 -7.25 6.13 2.74
CA PHE A 56 -8.60 6.41 2.28
C PHE A 56 -8.52 7.60 1.31
N PRO A 57 -9.16 7.54 0.13
CA PRO A 57 -9.28 8.73 -0.70
C PRO A 57 -9.99 9.83 0.11
N ASP A 58 -9.47 11.05 0.05
CA ASP A 58 -9.99 12.18 0.83
C ASP A 58 -11.37 12.66 0.35
N ASP A 59 -11.88 12.22 -0.81
CA ASP A 59 -13.25 12.48 -1.31
C ASP A 59 -13.72 11.43 -2.34
#